data_AF-A0A355R7Q7-F1
#
_entry.id   AF-A0A355R7Q7-F1
#
_cell.length_a   1.000
_cell.length_b   1.000
_cell.length_c   1.000
_cell.angle_alpha   90.00
_cell.angle_beta   90.00
_cell.angle_gamma   90.00
#
_symmetry.space_group_name_H-M   'P 1'
#
loop_
_entity.id
_entity.type
_entity.pdbx_description
1 polymer ?
#
loop_
_entity_poly.entity_id
_entity_poly.type
_entity_poly.pdbx_seq_one_letter_code
_entity_poly.pdbx_strand_id
1 'polypeptide(L)'
;MQVIDRRKALSIPPVWRLAFRPFFLAGSIYALLAIPLWVAAWTGLWPGLQPTGGWLAWHRHEMLFGFAMAIVAGFLLTAVQTWTGQTAPSGRRLMGLAVVWLAARLGWLFGLPAAWLAPLDLLFLLALAWMMARMLWAVRQKRNYP
;
A
#
# COMPACT_ATOMS: atom_id res chain seq x y z
N MET A 1 15.91 17.34 -14.16
CA MET A 1 16.21 16.20 -13.26
C MET A 1 16.82 16.75 -11.98
N GLN A 2 16.16 16.60 -10.83
CA GLN A 2 16.81 16.92 -9.56
C GLN A 2 17.92 15.90 -9.32
N VAL A 3 19.18 16.33 -9.37
CA VAL A 3 20.33 15.47 -9.08
C VAL A 3 20.36 15.22 -7.57
N ILE A 4 19.98 14.01 -7.16
CA ILE A 4 20.04 13.59 -5.76
C ILE A 4 21.50 13.25 -5.43
N ASP A 5 22.00 13.76 -4.30
CA ASP A 5 23.32 13.36 -3.79
C ASP A 5 23.39 11.84 -3.62
N ARG A 6 24.33 11.21 -4.34
CA ARG A 6 24.55 9.76 -4.34
C ARG A 6 24.78 9.21 -2.93
N ARG A 7 25.48 9.94 -2.04
CA ARG A 7 25.69 9.50 -0.65
C ARG A 7 24.38 9.42 0.11
N LYS A 8 23.54 10.44 -0.04
CA LYS A 8 22.21 10.51 0.59
C LYS A 8 21.25 9.45 0.04
N ALA A 9 21.34 9.13 -1.25
CA ALA A 9 20.56 8.05 -1.84
C ALA A 9 21.02 6.67 -1.34
N LEU A 10 22.33 6.48 -1.19
CA LEU A 10 22.90 5.21 -0.72
C LEU A 10 22.65 4.95 0.77
N SER A 11 22.50 5.98 1.60
CA SER A 11 22.18 5.82 3.02
C SER A 11 20.74 5.31 3.27
N ILE A 12 19.85 5.40 2.28
CA ILE A 12 18.50 4.82 2.38
C ILE A 12 18.58 3.33 2.03
N PRO A 13 18.05 2.41 2.84
CA PRO A 13 18.04 0.99 2.50
C PRO A 13 17.34 0.73 1.16
N PRO A 14 17.82 -0.22 0.32
CA PRO A 14 17.32 -0.40 -1.04
C PRO A 14 15.81 -0.56 -1.16
N VAL A 15 15.17 -1.27 -0.23
CA VAL A 15 13.72 -1.50 -0.23
C VAL A 15 12.93 -0.20 -0.05
N TRP A 16 13.49 0.85 0.56
CA TRP A 16 12.80 2.12 0.81
C TRP A 16 13.16 3.24 -0.17
N ARG A 17 13.90 2.93 -1.25
CA ARG A 17 14.35 3.95 -2.22
C ARG A 17 13.28 4.34 -3.25
N LEU A 18 12.44 3.39 -3.66
CA LEU A 18 11.42 3.57 -4.69
C LEU A 18 10.13 2.87 -4.27
N ALA A 19 8.98 3.50 -4.52
CA ALA A 19 7.69 3.03 -4.03
C ALA A 19 7.26 1.66 -4.56
N PHE A 20 7.62 1.29 -5.79
CA PHE A 20 7.32 -0.05 -6.29
C PHE A 20 7.99 -1.15 -5.46
N ARG A 21 9.18 -0.90 -4.87
CA ARG A 21 9.97 -1.94 -4.19
C ARG A 21 9.26 -2.51 -2.96
N PRO A 22 8.88 -1.71 -1.93
CA PRO A 22 8.21 -2.26 -0.78
C PRO A 22 6.79 -2.68 -1.11
N PHE A 23 6.07 -1.96 -1.97
CA PHE A 23 4.65 -2.25 -2.22
C PHE A 23 4.41 -3.43 -3.15
N PHE A 24 5.22 -3.64 -4.19
CA PHE A 24 5.09 -4.86 -5.01
C PHE A 24 5.53 -6.07 -4.21
N LEU A 25 6.64 -5.97 -3.46
CA LEU A 25 7.09 -7.05 -2.59
C LEU A 25 6.02 -7.39 -1.52
N ALA A 26 5.49 -6.38 -0.83
CA ALA A 26 4.44 -6.56 0.17
C ALA A 26 3.16 -7.12 -0.46
N GLY A 27 2.72 -6.60 -1.61
CA GLY A 27 1.54 -7.10 -2.32
C GLY A 27 1.70 -8.55 -2.76
N SER A 28 2.86 -8.93 -3.30
CA SER A 28 3.15 -10.31 -3.68
C SER A 28 3.19 -11.27 -2.49
N ILE A 29 3.88 -10.90 -1.40
CA ILE A 29 3.89 -11.68 -0.16
C ILE A 29 2.47 -11.78 0.40
N TYR A 30 1.73 -10.69 0.38
CA TYR A 30 0.37 -10.65 0.89
C TYR A 30 -0.56 -11.57 0.10
N ALA A 31 -0.51 -11.55 -1.23
CA ALA A 31 -1.30 -12.48 -2.06
C ALA A 31 -0.90 -13.94 -1.81
N LEU A 32 0.42 -14.21 -1.69
CA LEU A 32 0.96 -15.53 -1.37
C LEU A 32 0.43 -16.07 -0.03
N LEU A 33 0.13 -15.20 0.93
CA LEU A 33 -0.41 -15.59 2.24
C LEU A 33 -1.94 -15.60 2.26
N ALA A 34 -2.58 -14.55 1.74
CA ALA A 34 -4.02 -14.33 1.86
C ALA A 34 -4.84 -15.32 1.03
N ILE A 35 -4.35 -15.71 -0.16
CA ILE A 35 -5.08 -16.67 -1.02
C ILE A 35 -5.10 -18.06 -0.38
N PRO A 36 -3.97 -18.68 0.01
CA PRO A 36 -4.00 -19.98 0.69
C PRO A 36 -4.76 -19.94 2.02
N LEU A 37 -4.63 -18.84 2.78
CA LEU A 37 -5.37 -18.64 4.03
C LEU A 37 -6.89 -18.68 3.80
N TRP A 38 -7.37 -17.97 2.78
CA TRP A 38 -8.78 -18.01 2.42
C TRP A 38 -9.23 -19.38 1.88
N VAL A 39 -8.41 -20.02 1.03
CA VAL A 39 -8.71 -21.37 0.52
C VAL A 39 -8.84 -22.37 1.66
N ALA A 40 -7.92 -22.35 2.63
CA ALA A 40 -7.98 -23.21 3.82
C ALA A 40 -9.24 -22.97 4.66
N ALA A 41 -9.64 -21.71 4.80
CA ALA A 41 -10.89 -21.37 5.48
C ALA A 41 -12.13 -21.85 4.73
N TRP A 42 -12.16 -21.69 3.39
CA TRP A 42 -13.25 -22.17 2.56
C TRP A 42 -13.36 -23.69 2.62
N THR A 43 -12.25 -24.44 2.53
CA THR A 43 -12.28 -25.91 2.61
C THR A 43 -12.57 -26.45 4.01
N GLY A 44 -12.77 -25.58 5.01
CA GLY A 44 -13.12 -25.98 6.38
C GLY A 44 -11.94 -26.43 7.22
N LEU A 45 -10.70 -26.19 6.78
CA LEU A 45 -9.49 -26.53 7.55
C LEU A 45 -9.31 -25.66 8.81
N TRP A 46 -9.99 -24.51 8.88
CA TRP A 46 -9.92 -23.58 10.02
C TRP A 46 -11.31 -23.14 10.54
N PRO A 47 -11.95 -23.93 11.40
CA PRO A 47 -13.29 -23.62 11.91
C PRO A 47 -13.30 -22.57 13.03
N GLY A 48 -12.20 -22.38 13.77
CA GLY A 48 -12.16 -21.58 15.00
C GLY A 48 -11.79 -20.10 14.84
N LEU A 49 -11.07 -19.74 13.76
CA LEU A 49 -10.66 -18.36 13.51
C LEU A 49 -11.63 -17.71 12.52
N GLN A 50 -12.18 -16.55 12.88
CA GLN A 50 -12.98 -15.73 11.97
C GLN A 50 -12.42 -14.32 11.92
N PRO A 51 -11.98 -13.82 10.75
CA PRO A 51 -11.63 -12.42 10.59
C PRO A 51 -12.87 -11.54 10.68
N THR A 52 -12.68 -10.23 10.77
CA THR A 52 -13.80 -9.28 10.82
C THR A 52 -14.70 -9.46 9.59
N GLY A 53 -16.01 -9.64 9.82
CA GLY A 53 -17.00 -9.84 8.74
C GLY A 53 -17.03 -11.26 8.14
N GLY A 54 -16.21 -12.18 8.65
CA GLY A 54 -16.09 -13.55 8.16
C GLY A 54 -15.23 -13.69 6.91
N TRP A 55 -14.83 -14.92 6.60
CA TRP A 55 -13.83 -15.21 5.56
C TRP A 55 -14.16 -14.70 4.15
N LEU A 56 -15.43 -14.73 3.74
CA LEU A 56 -15.83 -14.26 2.42
C LEU A 56 -15.75 -12.73 2.31
N ALA A 57 -16.23 -12.00 3.34
CA ALA A 57 -16.13 -10.55 3.36
C ALA A 57 -14.67 -10.11 3.45
N TRP A 58 -13.89 -10.76 4.32
CA TRP A 58 -12.46 -10.54 4.46
C TRP A 58 -11.75 -10.72 3.12
N HIS A 59 -11.90 -11.86 2.44
CA HIS A 59 -11.23 -12.10 1.15
C HIS A 59 -11.56 -11.03 0.10
N ARG A 60 -12.84 -10.67 -0.07
CA ARG A 60 -13.26 -9.63 -1.02
C ARG A 60 -12.63 -8.28 -0.69
N HIS A 61 -12.65 -7.90 0.59
CA HIS A 61 -12.03 -6.67 1.07
C HIS A 61 -10.52 -6.67 0.79
N GLU A 62 -9.85 -7.76 1.11
CA GLU A 62 -8.41 -7.87 1.04
C GLU A 62 -7.85 -7.96 -0.37
N MET A 63 -8.59 -8.54 -1.32
CA MET A 63 -8.18 -8.52 -2.72
C MET A 63 -8.19 -7.09 -3.28
N LEU A 64 -9.18 -6.28 -2.90
CA LEU A 64 -9.31 -4.90 -3.36
C LEU A 64 -8.41 -3.94 -2.58
N PHE A 65 -8.64 -3.79 -1.27
CA PHE A 65 -7.97 -2.79 -0.43
C PHE A 65 -6.59 -3.24 0.09
N GLY A 66 -6.36 -4.55 0.20
CA GLY A 66 -5.07 -5.09 0.58
C GLY A 66 -4.13 -5.19 -0.61
N PHE A 67 -4.36 -6.19 -1.46
CA PHE A 67 -3.52 -6.52 -2.60
C PHE A 67 -3.53 -5.44 -3.68
N ALA A 68 -4.69 -5.18 -4.32
CA ALA A 68 -4.72 -4.30 -5.48
C ALA A 68 -4.25 -2.88 -5.15
N MET A 69 -4.65 -2.34 -3.99
CA MET A 69 -4.22 -1.02 -3.58
C MET A 69 -2.73 -0.93 -3.19
N ALA A 70 -2.08 -2.02 -2.76
CA ALA A 70 -0.63 -2.05 -2.64
C ALA A 70 0.03 -1.89 -4.01
N ILE A 71 -0.43 -2.63 -5.03
CA ILE A 71 0.09 -2.52 -6.40
C ILE A 71 -0.15 -1.11 -6.96
N VAL A 72 -1.35 -0.55 -6.76
CA VAL A 72 -1.67 0.84 -7.16
C VAL A 72 -0.72 1.82 -6.48
N ALA A 73 -0.44 1.69 -5.19
CA ALA A 73 0.50 2.56 -4.49
C ALA A 73 1.92 2.49 -5.05
N GLY A 74 2.41 1.27 -5.28
CA GLY A 74 3.73 1.02 -5.87
C GLY A 74 3.86 1.60 -7.28
N PHE A 75 2.81 1.45 -8.10
CA PHE A 75 2.75 1.97 -9.45
C PHE A 75 2.64 3.49 -9.47
N LEU A 76 1.61 4.08 -8.84
CA LEU A 76 1.33 5.51 -8.94
C LEU A 76 2.46 6.38 -8.42
N LEU A 77 3.03 6.05 -7.25
CA LEU A 77 4.13 6.83 -6.67
C LEU A 77 5.44 6.71 -7.48
N THR A 78 5.59 5.64 -8.26
CA THR A 78 6.71 5.48 -9.20
C THR A 78 6.43 6.21 -10.52
N ALA A 79 5.23 6.07 -11.07
CA ALA A 79 4.81 6.67 -12.33
C ALA A 79 4.75 8.20 -12.25
N VAL A 80 4.24 8.76 -11.15
CA VAL A 80 4.12 10.20 -10.97
C VAL A 80 5.48 10.89 -10.98
N GLN A 81 6.55 10.24 -10.52
CA GLN A 81 7.92 10.77 -10.65
C GLN A 81 8.31 10.91 -12.13
N THR A 82 8.01 9.92 -12.96
CA THR A 82 8.28 9.99 -14.40
C THR A 82 7.46 11.09 -15.07
N TRP A 83 6.19 11.26 -14.71
CA TRP A 83 5.31 12.27 -15.30
C TRP A 83 5.61 13.71 -14.88
N THR A 84 6.12 13.89 -13.66
CA THR A 84 6.35 15.23 -13.09
C THR A 84 7.83 15.62 -13.06
N GLY A 85 8.76 14.67 -13.20
CA GLY A 85 10.19 14.90 -13.00
C GLY A 85 10.57 15.24 -11.55
N GLN A 86 9.61 15.19 -10.61
CA GLN A 86 9.80 15.46 -9.19
C GLN A 86 10.36 14.24 -8.46
N THR A 87 11.07 14.47 -7.36
CA THR A 87 11.56 13.40 -6.51
C THR A 87 10.41 12.66 -5.81
N ALA A 88 10.28 11.35 -6.06
CA ALA A 88 9.29 10.50 -5.38
C ALA A 88 9.56 10.41 -3.87
N PRO A 89 8.50 10.13 -3.06
CA PRO A 89 8.67 9.76 -1.66
C PRO A 89 9.63 8.57 -1.49
N SER A 90 10.56 8.69 -0.55
CA SER A 90 11.51 7.65 -0.19
C SER A 90 11.79 7.64 1.32
N GLY A 91 12.40 6.57 1.82
CA GLY A 91 12.76 6.40 3.22
C GLY A 91 11.55 6.42 4.15
N ARG A 92 11.61 7.25 5.21
CA ARG A 92 10.61 7.28 6.30
C ARG A 92 9.18 7.53 5.84
N ARG A 93 8.97 8.34 4.80
CA ARG A 93 7.61 8.63 4.28
C ARG A 93 6.97 7.37 3.69
N LEU A 94 7.77 6.60 2.94
CA LEU A 94 7.33 5.36 2.33
C LEU A 94 7.13 4.26 3.37
N MET A 95 8.01 4.20 4.38
CA MET A 95 7.85 3.31 5.54
C MET A 95 6.55 3.59 6.28
N GLY A 96 6.24 4.86 6.57
CA GLY A 96 5.00 5.24 7.25
C GLY A 96 3.77 4.78 6.47
N LEU A 97 3.74 5.00 5.15
CA LEU A 97 2.63 4.54 4.30
C LEU A 97 2.49 3.01 4.32
N ALA A 98 3.60 2.27 4.26
CA ALA A 98 3.60 0.81 4.34
C ALA A 98 3.14 0.27 5.70
N VAL A 99 3.50 0.95 6.80
CA VAL A 99 3.05 0.59 8.16
C VAL A 99 1.55 0.80 8.30
N VAL A 100 1.01 1.93 7.83
CA VAL A 100 -0.44 2.18 7.86
C VAL A 100 -1.19 1.12 7.05
N TRP A 101 -0.70 0.80 5.86
CA TRP A 101 -1.26 -0.29 5.04
C TRP A 101 -1.27 -1.62 5.80
N LEU A 102 -0.13 -2.02 6.37
CA LEU A 102 -0.02 -3.29 7.09
C LEU A 102 -0.92 -3.32 8.33
N ALA A 103 -1.01 -2.21 9.07
CA ALA A 103 -1.87 -2.11 10.25
C ALA A 103 -3.34 -2.36 9.91
N ALA A 104 -3.84 -1.83 8.78
CA ALA A 104 -5.20 -2.11 8.32
C ALA A 104 -5.41 -3.61 8.07
N ARG A 105 -4.44 -4.27 7.43
CA ARG A 105 -4.50 -5.72 7.11
C ARG A 105 -4.53 -6.60 8.35
N LEU A 106 -3.62 -6.34 9.27
CA LEU A 106 -3.58 -7.06 10.54
C LEU A 106 -4.85 -6.81 11.34
N GLY A 107 -5.42 -5.60 11.27
CA GLY A 107 -6.67 -5.28 11.93
C GLY A 107 -7.87 -6.08 11.42
N TRP A 108 -8.01 -6.19 10.10
CA TRP A 108 -9.06 -6.99 9.50
C TRP A 108 -8.92 -8.49 9.86
N LEU A 109 -7.70 -9.02 9.84
CA LEU A 109 -7.42 -10.42 10.14
C LEU A 109 -7.62 -10.77 11.62
N PHE A 110 -7.19 -9.92 12.55
CA PHE A 110 -7.21 -10.19 14.00
C PHE A 110 -8.40 -9.59 14.74
N GLY A 111 -9.38 -9.01 14.04
CA GLY A 111 -10.62 -8.58 14.67
C GLY A 111 -10.54 -7.24 15.40
N LEU A 112 -9.78 -6.26 14.87
CA LEU A 112 -9.79 -4.89 15.41
C LEU A 112 -11.23 -4.33 15.35
N PRO A 113 -11.66 -3.53 16.35
CA PRO A 113 -13.01 -2.96 16.34
C PRO A 113 -13.31 -2.20 15.06
N ALA A 114 -14.53 -2.34 14.53
CA ALA A 114 -14.94 -1.74 13.26
C ALA A 114 -14.71 -0.22 13.18
N ALA A 115 -14.77 0.47 14.33
CA ALA A 115 -14.46 1.89 14.46
C ALA A 115 -13.04 2.27 13.99
N TRP A 116 -12.09 1.33 13.97
CA TRP A 116 -10.70 1.57 13.56
C TRP A 116 -10.40 1.07 12.14
N LEU A 117 -11.13 0.10 11.63
CA LEU A 117 -10.84 -0.52 10.33
C LEU A 117 -11.02 0.44 9.16
N ALA A 118 -12.18 1.09 9.07
CA ALA A 118 -12.45 2.04 8.00
C ALA A 118 -11.52 3.27 8.03
N PRO A 119 -11.23 3.89 9.20
CA PRO A 119 -10.25 4.96 9.28
C PRO A 119 -8.83 4.54 8.85
N LEU A 120 -8.38 3.32 9.15
CA LEU A 120 -7.06 2.84 8.72
C LEU A 120 -6.97 2.68 7.20
N ASP A 121 -8.01 2.10 6.58
CA ASP A 121 -8.10 1.98 5.12
C ASP A 121 -8.13 3.36 4.45
N LEU A 122 -8.97 4.28 4.95
CA LEU A 122 -9.04 5.63 4.44
C LEU A 122 -7.74 6.40 4.64
N LEU A 123 -7.07 6.25 5.78
CA LEU A 123 -5.79 6.92 6.05
C LEU A 123 -4.74 6.51 5.02
N PHE A 124 -4.64 5.22 4.69
CA PHE A 124 -3.74 4.76 3.64
C PHE A 124 -4.08 5.39 2.29
N LEU A 125 -5.34 5.34 1.87
CA LEU A 125 -5.79 5.85 0.58
C LEU A 125 -5.60 7.37 0.47
N LEU A 126 -5.96 8.12 1.51
CA LEU A 126 -5.83 9.58 1.55
C LEU A 126 -4.35 9.98 1.60
N ALA A 127 -3.51 9.28 2.35
CA ALA A 127 -2.08 9.54 2.37
C ALA A 127 -1.43 9.27 1.01
N LEU A 128 -1.80 8.17 0.34
CA LEU A 128 -1.36 7.85 -1.02
C LEU A 128 -1.78 8.96 -2.00
N ALA A 129 -3.07 9.31 -2.01
CA ALA A 129 -3.63 10.34 -2.88
C ALA A 129 -2.93 11.69 -2.64
N TRP A 130 -2.72 12.06 -1.38
CA TRP A 130 -2.04 13.29 -1.00
C TRP A 130 -0.58 13.34 -1.51
N MET A 131 0.17 12.25 -1.35
CA MET A 131 1.55 12.17 -1.82
C MET A 131 1.63 12.33 -3.35
N MET A 132 0.73 11.69 -4.09
CA MET A 132 0.65 11.83 -5.54
C MET A 132 0.23 13.24 -5.96
N ALA A 133 -0.85 13.76 -5.37
CA ALA A 133 -1.41 15.07 -5.70
C ALA A 133 -0.41 16.20 -5.44
N ARG A 134 0.35 16.13 -4.35
CA ARG A 134 1.44 17.09 -4.06
C ARG A 134 2.46 17.17 -5.20
N MET A 135 2.84 16.04 -5.80
CA MET A 135 3.81 16.02 -6.90
C MET A 135 3.22 16.62 -8.18
N LEU A 136 1.96 16.31 -8.48
CA LEU A 136 1.24 16.85 -9.63
C LEU A 136 1.02 18.37 -9.52
N TRP A 137 0.60 18.85 -8.34
CA TRP A 137 0.41 20.28 -8.07
C TRP A 137 1.72 21.08 -8.16
N ALA A 138 2.84 20.50 -7.71
CA ALA A 138 4.13 21.18 -7.70
C ALA A 138 4.61 21.61 -9.10
N VAL A 139 4.25 20.85 -10.15
CA VAL A 139 4.58 21.19 -11.54
C VAL A 139 3.40 21.77 -12.32
N ARG A 140 2.28 22.03 -11.62
CA ARG A 140 0.99 22.44 -12.22
C ARG A 140 0.65 21.59 -13.45
N GLN A 141 0.85 20.28 -13.35
CA GLN A 141 0.60 19.39 -14.49
C GLN A 141 -0.89 19.50 -14.82
N LYS A 142 -1.21 20.12 -15.97
CA LYS A 142 -2.57 20.33 -16.48
C LYS A 142 -2.92 19.42 -17.66
N ARG A 143 -1.91 18.83 -18.29
CA ARG A 143 -2.06 17.88 -19.41
C ARG A 143 -1.86 16.46 -18.86
N ASN A 144 -2.73 15.53 -19.26
CA ASN A 144 -2.88 14.14 -18.73
C ASN A 144 -3.62 13.99 -17.38
N TYR A 145 -4.61 14.83 -17.07
CA TYR A 145 -5.72 14.34 -16.22
C TYR A 145 -6.56 13.37 -17.06
N PRO A 146 -7.12 12.28 -16.49
CA PRO A 146 -8.19 11.55 -17.18
C PRO A 146 -9.34 12.49 -17.55
#